data_AF-A0A2P8KUC8-F1
#
_entry.id   AF-A0A2P8KUC8-F1
#
_cell.length_a   1.000
_cell.length_b   1.000
_cell.length_c   1.000
_cell.angle_alpha   90.00
_cell.angle_beta   90.00
_cell.angle_gamma   90.00
#
_symmetry.space_group_name_H-M   'P 1'
#
loop_
_entity.id
_entity.type
_entity.pdbx_description
1 polymer ?
#
loop_
_entity_poly.entity_id
_entity_poly.type
_entity_poly.pdbx_seq_one_letter_code
_entity_poly.pdbx_strand_id
1 'polypeptide(L)'
;MAKIDRLMVGESLVGEGNEVAHIDLIIGPRGSAAETAFANALTNNKDGFTSLLAVVAPNLLAKPPTVMFNKVTIKGAKQAVQMFGPAQRAVALAVADSVEDGTIPMAEADNLFLCVGVFIHWQADDDKKIQDYNYQATREAIQRAVAGSPTAAEVVDKKGTMAHPFAAHL
;
A
#
# COMPACT_ATOMS: atom_id res chain seq x y z
N MET A 1 -5.51 -13.00 21.82
CA MET A 1 -4.42 -12.04 21.52
C MET A 1 -4.84 -11.26 20.28
N ALA A 2 -4.41 -10.00 20.13
CA ALA A 2 -4.65 -9.26 18.90
C ALA A 2 -3.99 -10.01 17.72
N LYS A 3 -4.65 -10.04 16.56
CA LYS A 3 -4.11 -10.63 15.33
C LYS A 3 -2.92 -9.81 14.83
N ILE A 4 -3.01 -8.48 14.94
CA ILE A 4 -1.99 -7.54 14.50
C ILE A 4 -1.39 -6.86 15.75
N ASP A 5 -0.39 -7.50 16.35
CA ASP A 5 0.18 -7.11 17.65
C ASP A 5 1.53 -6.37 17.54
N ARG A 6 2.06 -6.20 16.32
CA ARG A 6 3.34 -5.55 16.03
C ARG A 6 3.35 -4.95 14.63
N LEU A 7 4.43 -4.26 14.29
CA LEU A 7 4.67 -3.81 12.92
C LEU A 7 4.88 -5.03 12.00
N MET A 8 4.16 -5.05 10.89
CA MET A 8 4.29 -6.04 9.82
C MET A 8 4.46 -5.32 8.48
N VAL A 9 5.10 -6.02 7.54
CA VAL A 9 5.45 -5.50 6.23
C VAL A 9 4.83 -6.41 5.17
N GLY A 10 4.24 -5.81 4.15
CA GLY A 10 3.70 -6.50 3.00
C GLY A 10 4.11 -5.81 1.71
N GLU A 11 4.19 -6.58 0.64
CA GLU A 11 4.49 -6.11 -0.70
C GLU A 11 3.64 -6.87 -1.72
N SER A 12 3.26 -6.19 -2.80
CA SER A 12 2.78 -6.86 -4.01
C SER A 12 3.00 -6.02 -5.27
N LEU A 13 3.32 -6.73 -6.36
CA LEU A 13 3.30 -6.21 -7.72
C LEU A 13 2.19 -6.89 -8.52
N VAL A 14 1.28 -6.10 -9.07
CA VAL A 14 0.14 -6.58 -9.87
C VAL A 14 -0.01 -5.76 -11.13
N GLY A 15 -0.37 -6.45 -12.22
CA GLY A 15 -0.63 -5.83 -13.51
C GLY A 15 0.60 -5.81 -14.40
N GLU A 16 0.46 -5.10 -15.51
CA GLU A 16 1.44 -5.04 -16.58
C GLU A 16 1.38 -3.66 -17.28
N GLY A 17 2.30 -3.43 -18.21
CA GLY A 17 2.38 -2.17 -18.94
C GLY A 17 2.76 -0.98 -18.04
N ASN A 18 2.31 0.22 -18.42
CA ASN A 18 2.64 1.43 -17.67
C ASN A 18 1.81 1.58 -16.39
N GLU A 19 0.68 0.88 -16.28
CA GLU A 19 -0.21 0.94 -15.13
C GLU A 19 0.14 -0.04 -14.02
N VAL A 20 1.16 -0.90 -14.23
CA VAL A 20 1.63 -1.88 -13.23
C VAL A 20 1.75 -1.23 -11.85
N ALA A 21 1.07 -1.83 -10.87
CA ALA A 21 1.06 -1.36 -9.50
C ALA A 21 2.11 -2.11 -8.69
N HIS A 22 2.90 -1.40 -7.90
CA HIS A 22 3.84 -1.99 -6.95
C HIS A 22 3.72 -1.30 -5.60
N ILE A 23 3.14 -2.01 -4.64
CA ILE A 23 2.79 -1.51 -3.31
C ILE A 23 3.84 -1.98 -2.29
N ASP A 24 4.43 -1.03 -1.56
CA ASP A 24 5.17 -1.33 -0.32
C ASP A 24 4.31 -0.87 0.86
N LEU A 25 4.03 -1.76 1.80
CA LEU A 25 3.05 -1.51 2.85
C LEU A 25 3.61 -1.84 4.24
N ILE A 26 3.33 -0.94 5.18
CA ILE A 26 3.50 -1.18 6.61
C ILE A 26 2.11 -1.16 7.25
N ILE A 27 1.85 -2.10 8.16
CA ILE A 27 0.71 -2.10 9.07
C ILE A 27 1.17 -2.38 10.50
N GLY A 28 0.61 -1.70 11.49
CA GLY A 28 0.91 -2.01 12.89
C GLY A 28 -0.04 -1.33 13.88
N PRO A 29 -0.02 -1.77 15.15
CA PRO A 29 -0.90 -1.24 16.19
C PRO A 29 -0.44 0.11 16.72
N ARG A 30 -1.34 0.78 17.42
CA ARG A 30 -1.05 1.91 18.30
C ARG A 30 0.14 1.60 19.24
N GLY A 31 1.00 2.57 19.44
CA GLY A 31 2.25 2.47 20.20
C GLY A 31 3.42 1.86 19.43
N SER A 32 3.20 1.38 18.19
CA SER A 32 4.27 0.82 17.37
C SER A 32 4.97 1.87 16.50
N ALA A 33 6.10 1.48 15.90
CA ALA A 33 6.78 2.30 14.90
C ALA A 33 5.90 2.63 13.67
N ALA A 34 4.84 1.86 13.39
CA ALA A 34 3.91 2.14 12.30
C ALA A 34 3.07 3.41 12.59
N GLU A 35 2.63 3.61 13.83
CA GLU A 35 1.93 4.84 14.24
C GLU A 35 2.86 6.06 14.14
N THR A 36 4.10 5.93 14.61
CA THR A 36 5.10 7.01 14.51
C THR A 36 5.42 7.36 13.06
N ALA A 37 5.62 6.36 12.20
CA ALA A 37 5.86 6.57 10.77
C ALA A 37 4.67 7.23 10.08
N PHE A 38 3.45 6.78 10.37
CA PHE A 38 2.21 7.38 9.87
C PHE A 38 2.12 8.87 10.21
N ALA A 39 2.31 9.21 11.49
CA ALA A 39 2.22 10.60 11.96
C ALA A 39 3.27 11.49 11.28
N ASN A 40 4.52 11.03 11.22
CA ASN A 40 5.61 11.78 10.61
C ASN A 40 5.41 11.96 9.10
N ALA A 41 4.99 10.91 8.39
CA ALA A 41 4.77 10.95 6.95
C ALA A 41 3.69 11.97 6.56
N LEU A 42 2.58 12.02 7.31
CA LEU A 42 1.46 12.92 7.05
C LEU A 42 1.85 14.40 7.19
N THR A 43 2.76 14.73 8.10
CA THR A 43 3.16 16.12 8.37
C THR A 43 4.38 16.61 7.60
N ASN A 44 5.00 15.76 6.76
CA ASN A 44 6.33 16.02 6.21
C ASN A 44 6.36 16.07 4.66
N ASN A 45 5.44 16.82 4.04
CA ASN A 45 5.40 16.98 2.58
C ASN A 45 6.63 17.72 2.02
N LYS A 46 6.99 17.39 0.78
CA LYS A 46 8.12 17.96 0.02
C LYS A 46 7.72 18.17 -1.44
N ASP A 47 8.50 18.95 -2.17
CA ASP A 47 8.27 19.16 -3.60
C ASP A 47 8.29 17.82 -4.36
N GLY A 48 7.23 17.56 -5.12
CA GLY A 48 7.00 16.31 -5.85
C GLY A 48 6.70 15.05 -5.01
N PHE A 49 6.67 15.15 -3.67
CA PHE A 49 6.39 14.05 -2.75
C PHE A 49 5.45 14.50 -1.63
N THR A 50 4.18 14.15 -1.75
CA THR A 50 3.14 14.53 -0.79
C THR A 50 2.43 13.30 -0.27
N SER A 51 2.21 13.26 1.03
CA SER A 51 1.49 12.21 1.72
C SER A 51 0.08 12.69 2.03
N LEU A 52 -0.93 11.86 1.74
CA LEU A 52 -2.33 12.14 2.09
C LEU A 52 -2.97 10.93 2.77
N LEU A 53 -4.07 11.17 3.47
CA LEU A 53 -4.90 10.10 3.99
C LEU A 53 -5.62 9.39 2.84
N ALA A 54 -5.67 8.06 2.86
CA ALA A 54 -6.47 7.28 1.94
C ALA A 54 -7.94 7.40 2.30
N VAL A 55 -8.75 7.94 1.40
CA VAL A 55 -10.19 8.10 1.60
C VAL A 55 -10.95 7.31 0.53
N VAL A 56 -12.01 6.61 0.95
CA VAL A 56 -12.92 5.92 0.03
C VAL A 56 -13.59 6.97 -0.85
N ALA A 57 -14.03 8.07 -0.24
CA ALA A 57 -14.51 9.27 -0.90
C ALA A 57 -14.19 10.48 0.00
N PRO A 58 -14.25 11.73 -0.51
CA PRO A 58 -14.14 12.90 0.35
C PRO A 58 -15.09 12.81 1.56
N ASN A 59 -14.56 13.08 2.76
CA ASN A 59 -15.26 12.92 4.05
C ASN A 59 -15.60 11.47 4.47
N LEU A 60 -15.04 10.46 3.79
CA LEU A 60 -15.14 9.04 4.16
C LEU A 60 -13.75 8.39 4.19
N LEU A 61 -13.04 8.60 5.30
CA LEU A 61 -11.70 8.05 5.55
C LEU A 61 -11.73 6.52 5.65
N ALA A 62 -10.76 5.83 5.04
CA ALA A 62 -10.61 4.40 5.24
C ALA A 62 -10.21 4.08 6.69
N LYS A 63 -10.73 2.98 7.22
CA LYS A 63 -10.34 2.44 8.53
C LYS A 63 -9.74 1.04 8.33
N PRO A 64 -8.54 0.76 8.86
CA PRO A 64 -7.72 1.64 9.72
C PRO A 64 -7.15 2.89 9.02
N PRO A 65 -6.84 3.96 9.77
CA PRO A 65 -6.18 5.15 9.22
C PRO A 65 -4.95 4.77 8.39
N THR A 66 -4.98 5.22 7.13
CA THR A 66 -3.98 4.85 6.12
C THR A 66 -3.39 6.11 5.52
N VAL A 67 -2.06 6.25 5.59
CA VAL A 67 -1.34 7.30 4.86
C VAL A 67 -0.80 6.71 3.55
N MET A 68 -1.01 7.43 2.45
CA MET A 68 -0.45 7.11 1.14
C MET A 68 0.67 8.07 0.81
N PHE A 69 1.72 7.58 0.15
CA PHE A 69 2.81 8.40 -0.37
C PHE A 69 3.29 7.85 -1.71
N ASN A 70 3.71 8.75 -2.61
CA ASN A 70 4.15 8.40 -3.96
C ASN A 70 5.64 7.99 -3.98
N LYS A 71 5.96 6.91 -4.71
CA LYS A 71 7.36 6.48 -4.95
C LYS A 71 8.02 7.22 -6.11
N VAL A 72 7.23 7.65 -7.10
CA VAL A 72 7.69 8.40 -8.29
C VAL A 72 7.37 9.87 -8.09
N THR A 73 8.34 10.76 -8.38
CA THR A 73 8.16 12.21 -8.28
C THR A 73 6.97 12.69 -9.12
N ILE A 74 6.00 13.36 -8.47
CA ILE A 74 4.88 14.01 -9.14
C ILE A 74 5.35 15.36 -9.69
N LYS A 75 5.29 15.52 -11.02
CA LYS A 75 5.75 16.73 -11.73
C LYS A 75 4.61 17.57 -12.31
N GLY A 76 3.37 17.09 -12.25
CA GLY A 76 2.24 17.80 -12.83
C GLY A 76 0.89 17.25 -12.39
N ALA A 77 -0.16 17.99 -12.73
CA ALA A 77 -1.52 17.74 -12.28
C ALA A 77 -2.04 16.35 -12.65
N LYS A 78 -1.72 15.84 -13.85
CA LYS A 78 -2.14 14.49 -14.28
C LYS A 78 -1.67 13.42 -13.29
N GLN A 79 -0.39 13.43 -12.92
CA GLN A 79 0.18 12.46 -11.99
C GLN A 79 -0.40 12.61 -10.57
N ALA A 80 -0.66 13.86 -10.15
CA ALA A 80 -1.32 14.13 -8.88
C ALA A 80 -2.75 13.54 -8.85
N VAL A 81 -3.52 13.73 -9.93
CA VAL A 81 -4.87 13.18 -10.06
C VAL A 81 -4.84 11.65 -10.12
N GLN A 82 -3.89 11.03 -10.82
CA GLN A 82 -3.74 9.57 -10.85
C GLN A 82 -3.43 8.99 -9.46
N MET A 83 -2.52 9.62 -8.70
CA MET A 83 -2.18 9.21 -7.34
C MET A 83 -3.36 9.40 -6.37
N PHE A 84 -4.03 10.55 -6.42
CA PHE A 84 -5.06 10.95 -5.45
C PHE A 84 -6.49 10.83 -5.97
N GLY A 85 -6.68 10.09 -7.06
CA GLY A 85 -7.96 9.73 -7.66
C GLY A 85 -8.08 8.21 -7.74
N PRO A 86 -7.76 7.56 -8.87
CA PRO A 86 -7.90 6.11 -9.03
C PRO A 86 -7.06 5.32 -8.01
N ALA A 87 -5.78 5.66 -7.80
CA ALA A 87 -4.96 4.92 -6.84
C ALA A 87 -5.40 5.13 -5.38
N GLN A 88 -5.85 6.34 -5.01
CA GLN A 88 -6.37 6.60 -3.66
C GLN A 88 -7.66 5.83 -3.38
N ARG A 89 -8.60 5.85 -4.32
CA ARG A 89 -9.82 5.05 -4.22
C ARG A 89 -9.50 3.57 -4.10
N ALA A 90 -8.55 3.08 -4.90
CA ALA A 90 -8.11 1.69 -4.88
C ALA A 90 -7.54 1.26 -3.52
N VAL A 91 -6.59 2.03 -2.99
CA VAL A 91 -5.97 1.75 -1.68
C VAL A 91 -7.02 1.81 -0.57
N ALA A 92 -7.87 2.84 -0.58
CA ALA A 92 -8.89 3.00 0.46
C ALA A 92 -9.93 1.86 0.45
N LEU A 93 -10.38 1.43 -0.73
CA LEU A 93 -11.26 0.28 -0.87
C LEU A 93 -10.57 -1.02 -0.44
N ALA A 94 -9.32 -1.22 -0.86
CA ALA A 94 -8.56 -2.40 -0.47
C ALA A 94 -8.50 -2.56 1.06
N VAL A 95 -8.27 -1.45 1.76
CA VAL A 95 -8.26 -1.41 3.23
C VAL A 95 -9.64 -1.70 3.81
N ALA A 96 -10.69 -1.03 3.32
CA ALA A 96 -12.05 -1.22 3.81
C ALA A 96 -12.54 -2.67 3.61
N ASP A 97 -12.32 -3.23 2.42
CA ASP A 97 -12.71 -4.59 2.08
C ASP A 97 -11.87 -5.62 2.86
N SER A 98 -10.63 -5.27 3.27
CA SER A 98 -9.82 -6.09 4.19
C SER A 98 -10.36 -6.08 5.62
N VAL A 99 -11.10 -5.05 6.02
CA VAL A 99 -11.84 -5.07 7.28
C VAL A 99 -13.13 -5.87 7.13
N GLU A 100 -13.85 -5.69 6.02
CA GLU A 100 -15.11 -6.38 5.73
C GLU A 100 -14.95 -7.91 5.72
N ASP A 101 -13.88 -8.42 5.09
CA ASP A 101 -13.64 -9.86 5.00
C ASP A 101 -12.89 -10.46 6.21
N GLY A 102 -12.52 -9.64 7.19
CA GLY A 102 -11.82 -10.07 8.41
C GLY A 102 -10.32 -10.36 8.23
N THR A 103 -9.71 -10.03 7.08
CA THR A 103 -8.25 -10.00 6.93
C THR A 103 -7.64 -9.13 8.01
N ILE A 104 -8.13 -7.89 8.13
CA ILE A 104 -7.94 -7.01 9.27
C ILE A 104 -9.17 -7.18 10.19
N PRO A 105 -9.02 -7.62 11.45
CA PRO A 105 -10.17 -7.80 12.32
C PRO A 105 -10.89 -6.48 12.59
N MET A 106 -12.21 -6.44 12.41
CA MET A 106 -13.05 -5.27 12.69
C MET A 106 -12.79 -4.68 14.08
N ALA A 107 -12.62 -5.53 15.10
CA ALA A 107 -12.37 -5.12 16.48
C ALA A 107 -10.99 -4.44 16.70
N GLU A 108 -10.05 -4.61 15.77
CA GLU A 108 -8.71 -4.02 15.82
C GLU A 108 -8.61 -2.76 14.94
N ALA A 109 -9.52 -2.58 13.98
CA ALA A 109 -9.39 -1.63 12.88
C ALA A 109 -9.23 -0.17 13.32
N ASP A 110 -9.82 0.24 14.45
CA ASP A 110 -9.69 1.60 14.98
C ASP A 110 -8.39 1.89 15.73
N ASN A 111 -7.54 0.87 15.95
CA ASN A 111 -6.27 0.98 16.68
C ASN A 111 -5.05 0.53 15.86
N LEU A 112 -5.20 0.49 14.55
CA LEU A 112 -4.15 0.16 13.60
C LEU A 112 -3.79 1.37 12.73
N PHE A 113 -2.59 1.37 12.18
CA PHE A 113 -2.09 2.40 11.26
C PHE A 113 -1.43 1.75 10.06
N LEU A 114 -1.75 2.23 8.86
CA LEU A 114 -1.14 1.77 7.62
C LEU A 114 -0.34 2.89 6.95
N CYS A 115 0.80 2.53 6.38
CA CYS A 115 1.59 3.39 5.49
C CYS A 115 1.73 2.67 4.14
N VAL A 116 1.28 3.29 3.05
CA VAL A 116 1.19 2.66 1.72
C VAL A 116 1.99 3.47 0.72
N GLY A 117 3.12 2.92 0.29
CA GLY A 117 3.94 3.46 -0.78
C GLY A 117 3.43 2.97 -2.13
N VAL A 118 3.05 3.91 -3.00
CA VAL A 118 2.41 3.61 -4.28
C VAL A 118 3.34 3.95 -5.44
N PHE A 119 3.56 2.98 -6.32
CA PHE A 119 4.23 3.18 -7.61
C PHE A 119 3.19 3.43 -8.72
N ILE A 120 3.39 4.51 -9.48
CA ILE A 120 2.70 4.75 -10.75
C ILE A 120 3.77 5.22 -11.74
N HIS A 121 3.94 4.51 -12.85
CA HIS A 121 4.90 4.90 -13.88
C HIS A 121 4.49 6.25 -14.50
N TRP A 122 5.46 7.09 -14.89
CA TRP A 122 5.15 8.42 -15.45
C TRP A 122 4.45 8.38 -16.81
N GLN A 123 4.41 7.22 -17.48
CA GLN A 123 3.68 7.01 -18.73
C GLN A 123 2.32 6.33 -18.52
N ALA A 124 1.87 6.10 -17.28
CA ALA A 124 0.55 5.55 -17.02
C ALA A 124 -0.56 6.48 -17.54
N ASP A 125 -1.59 5.91 -18.15
CA ASP A 125 -2.67 6.67 -18.79
C ASP A 125 -4.06 6.07 -18.56
N ASP A 126 -4.16 4.75 -18.37
CA ASP A 126 -5.45 4.08 -18.13
C ASP A 126 -5.81 4.10 -16.63
N ASP A 127 -6.63 5.09 -16.24
CA ASP A 127 -7.09 5.26 -14.85
C ASP A 127 -7.84 4.05 -14.29
N LYS A 128 -8.53 3.28 -15.14
CA LYS A 128 -9.24 2.08 -14.69
C LYS A 128 -8.24 1.00 -14.27
N LYS A 129 -7.22 0.76 -15.08
CA LYS A 129 -6.13 -0.17 -14.74
C LYS A 129 -5.34 0.29 -13.53
N ILE A 130 -5.04 1.59 -13.42
CA ILE A 130 -4.40 2.15 -12.21
C ILE A 130 -5.23 1.79 -10.97
N GLN A 131 -6.54 1.97 -11.03
CA GLN A 131 -7.41 1.64 -9.90
C GLN A 131 -7.45 0.12 -9.63
N ASP A 132 -7.72 -0.70 -10.65
CA ASP A 132 -7.88 -2.15 -10.51
C ASP A 132 -6.57 -2.81 -9.99
N TYR A 133 -5.42 -2.45 -10.56
CA TYR A 133 -4.13 -3.02 -10.16
C TYR A 133 -3.68 -2.55 -8.77
N ASN A 134 -3.85 -1.27 -8.43
CA ASN A 134 -3.51 -0.79 -7.08
C ASN A 134 -4.44 -1.40 -6.02
N TYR A 135 -5.70 -1.67 -6.36
CA TYR A 135 -6.64 -2.32 -5.44
C TYR A 135 -6.17 -3.74 -5.15
N GLN A 136 -5.92 -4.54 -6.19
CA GLN A 136 -5.47 -5.91 -6.03
C GLN A 136 -4.09 -5.98 -5.33
N ALA A 137 -3.12 -5.16 -5.75
CA ALA A 137 -1.79 -5.13 -5.13
C ALA A 137 -1.86 -4.76 -3.64
N THR A 138 -2.70 -3.79 -3.28
CA THR A 138 -2.87 -3.39 -1.87
C THR A 138 -3.53 -4.51 -1.05
N ARG A 139 -4.57 -5.15 -1.59
CA ARG A 139 -5.23 -6.31 -0.96
C ARG A 139 -4.25 -7.45 -0.69
N GLU A 140 -3.45 -7.81 -1.68
CA GLU A 140 -2.42 -8.85 -1.56
C GLU A 140 -1.34 -8.47 -0.54
N ALA A 141 -0.87 -7.21 -0.56
CA ALA A 141 0.12 -6.72 0.39
C ALA A 141 -0.41 -6.76 1.85
N ILE A 142 -1.67 -6.36 2.09
CA ILE A 142 -2.30 -6.47 3.41
C ILE A 142 -2.39 -7.93 3.85
N GLN A 143 -2.87 -8.82 2.98
CA GLN A 143 -2.98 -10.25 3.28
C GLN A 143 -1.63 -10.86 3.65
N ARG A 144 -0.58 -10.56 2.88
CA ARG A 144 0.80 -11.02 3.12
C ARG A 144 1.36 -10.47 4.43
N ALA A 145 1.20 -9.18 4.68
CA ALA A 145 1.64 -8.56 5.93
C ALA A 145 0.98 -9.23 7.15
N VAL A 146 -0.35 -9.40 7.11
CA VAL A 146 -1.11 -10.01 8.21
C VAL A 146 -0.81 -11.50 8.40
N ALA A 147 -0.51 -12.22 7.32
CA ALA A 147 -0.08 -13.61 7.38
C ALA A 147 1.39 -13.77 7.78
N GLY A 148 2.18 -12.70 7.79
CA GLY A 148 3.63 -12.76 7.98
C GLY A 148 4.35 -13.50 6.85
N SER A 149 3.84 -13.38 5.62
CA SER A 149 4.36 -14.06 4.43
C SER A 149 4.97 -13.10 3.41
N PRO A 150 5.96 -13.54 2.61
CA PRO A 150 6.65 -14.83 2.74
C PRO A 150 7.50 -14.87 4.02
N THR A 151 7.68 -16.08 4.57
CA THR A 151 8.60 -16.30 5.68
C THR A 151 10.05 -16.22 5.18
N ALA A 152 10.99 -15.95 6.08
CA ALA A 152 12.41 -15.95 5.74
C ALA A 152 12.88 -17.29 5.16
N ALA A 153 12.34 -18.41 5.63
CA ALA A 153 12.64 -19.74 5.11
C ALA A 153 12.17 -19.91 3.66
N GLU A 154 10.94 -19.50 3.34
CA GLU A 154 10.42 -19.53 1.96
C GLU A 154 11.24 -18.65 1.01
N VAL A 155 11.68 -17.48 1.48
CA VAL A 155 12.55 -16.60 0.68
C VAL A 155 13.91 -17.28 0.43
N VAL A 156 14.53 -17.89 1.45
CA VAL A 156 15.82 -18.59 1.30
C VAL A 156 15.72 -19.77 0.34
N ASP A 157 14.60 -20.49 0.36
CA ASP A 157 14.33 -21.62 -0.54
C ASP A 157 14.15 -21.18 -2.00
N LYS A 158 13.41 -20.08 -2.23
CA LYS A 158 13.02 -19.65 -3.58
C LYS A 158 13.93 -18.62 -4.23
N LYS A 159 14.80 -17.93 -3.48
CA LYS A 159 15.60 -16.81 -4.02
C LYS A 159 16.47 -17.18 -5.23
N GLY A 160 16.87 -18.44 -5.38
CA GLY A 160 17.70 -18.90 -6.49
C GLY A 160 16.94 -19.31 -7.75
N THR A 161 15.60 -19.28 -7.72
CA THR A 161 14.73 -19.67 -8.86
C THR A 161 13.77 -18.56 -9.28
N MET A 162 13.55 -17.55 -8.42
CA MET A 162 12.71 -16.39 -8.72
C MET A 162 13.52 -15.29 -9.38
N ALA A 163 13.12 -14.88 -10.59
CA ALA A 163 13.79 -13.82 -11.32
C ALA A 163 13.22 -12.43 -10.97
N HIS A 164 14.10 -11.46 -10.74
CA HIS A 164 13.71 -10.06 -10.66
C HIS A 164 13.64 -9.46 -12.08
N PRO A 165 12.59 -8.71 -12.47
CA PRO A 165 12.37 -8.25 -13.84
C PRO A 165 13.52 -7.42 -14.44
N PHE A 166 14.32 -6.79 -13.60
CA PHE A 166 15.45 -5.94 -13.99
C PHE A 166 16.80 -6.41 -13.42
N ALA A 167 16.91 -7.63 -12.87
CA ALA A 167 18.20 -8.12 -12.40
C ALA A 167 19.13 -8.50 -13.56
N ALA A 168 20.43 -8.30 -13.37
CA ALA A 168 21.44 -8.65 -14.36
C ALA A 168 21.68 -10.17 -14.46
N HIS A 169 21.27 -10.92 -13.44
CA HIS A 169 21.37 -12.38 -13.32
C HIS A 169 20.30 -12.89 -12.34
N LEU A 170 20.11 -14.21 -12.33
CA LEU A 170 19.30 -14.90 -11.33
C LEU A 170 20.07 -15.03 -10.01
#